data_AF-A0AA40THZ8-F1
#
_entry.id   AF-A0AA40THZ8-F1
#
_cell.length_a   1.000
_cell.length_b   1.000
_cell.length_c   1.000
_cell.angle_alpha   90.00
_cell.angle_beta   90.00
_cell.angle_gamma   90.00
#
_symmetry.space_group_name_H-M   'P 1'
#
loop_
_entity.id
_entity.type
_entity.pdbx_description
1 polymer ?
#
loop_
_entity_poly.entity_id
_entity_poly.type
_entity_poly.pdbx_seq_one_letter_code
_entity_poly.pdbx_strand_id
1 'polypeptide(L)'
;MLYLESRCIFITKGAGVQGLQNGAVSCIGMTGAVPSGIRAVLAENLIASMLDLEVASANDQTFSHSDIRRTARTLMQMLPGTDFIFSGYSAVPNYDNMFAGSNFDAEDFDDYNILQRDLMVDGGLRPVTEEETIAIRNKAARAIQAVFRELSLPLISDEEVEAATYAHGSKDMPARNVVEDLAAVEEMMKRNITGLDIVGALSCSGFEDIASNILNMLRQRVTGDYLQTSAILDRQFDVVSAVNDINDYQGPGTGYRISAERWAEIKNIAGVVQPSSIE
;
A
#
# COMPACT_ATOMS: atom_id res chain seq x y z
N MET A 1 17.54 -6.42 -20.23
CA MET A 1 16.78 -5.85 -19.10
C MET A 1 17.60 -5.96 -17.83
N LEU A 2 17.79 -7.16 -17.27
CA LEU A 2 18.49 -7.35 -15.98
C LEU A 2 19.88 -6.68 -15.85
N TYR A 3 20.74 -6.70 -16.88
CA TYR A 3 22.02 -5.98 -16.83
C TYR A 3 21.86 -4.46 -16.66
N LEU A 4 20.90 -3.86 -17.38
CA LEU A 4 20.64 -2.43 -17.28
C LEU A 4 20.00 -2.11 -15.94
N GLU A 5 19.10 -2.95 -15.46
CA GLU A 5 18.50 -2.81 -14.13
C GLU A 5 19.55 -2.93 -13.03
N SER A 6 20.52 -3.84 -13.14
CA SER A 6 21.65 -3.89 -12.22
C SER A 6 22.39 -2.56 -12.15
N ARG A 7 22.60 -1.87 -13.29
CA ARG A 7 23.21 -0.53 -13.28
C ARG A 7 22.31 0.48 -12.57
N CYS A 8 20.99 0.43 -12.74
CA CYS A 8 20.05 1.28 -12.00
C CYS A 8 20.19 1.05 -10.48
N ILE A 9 20.24 -0.21 -10.04
CA ILE A 9 20.41 -0.56 -8.62
C ILE A 9 21.73 0.01 -8.08
N PHE A 10 22.84 -0.10 -8.81
CA PHE A 10 24.12 0.49 -8.40
C PHE A 10 24.11 2.03 -8.43
N ILE A 11 23.35 2.66 -9.32
CA ILE A 11 23.12 4.12 -9.29
C ILE A 11 22.40 4.49 -7.98
N THR A 12 21.34 3.76 -7.62
CA THR A 12 20.59 3.98 -6.37
C THR A 12 21.51 3.85 -5.14
N LYS A 13 22.27 2.76 -5.06
CA LYS A 13 23.23 2.56 -3.95
C LYS A 13 24.30 3.66 -3.93
N GLY A 14 24.85 4.02 -5.09
CA GLY A 14 25.86 5.08 -5.21
C GLY A 14 25.35 6.47 -4.88
N ALA A 15 24.05 6.73 -5.04
CA ALA A 15 23.41 7.98 -4.68
C ALA A 15 23.16 8.14 -3.16
N GLY A 16 23.36 7.07 -2.37
CA GLY A 16 23.06 7.07 -0.94
C GLY A 16 21.55 7.04 -0.63
N VAL A 17 20.73 6.59 -1.59
CA VAL A 17 19.30 6.37 -1.36
C VAL A 17 19.13 5.08 -0.56
N GLN A 18 18.24 5.08 0.44
CA GLN A 18 18.03 3.96 1.35
C GLN A 18 17.35 2.75 0.68
N GLY A 19 16.53 2.99 -0.34
CA GLY A 19 15.65 1.98 -0.94
C GLY A 19 15.40 2.14 -2.42
N LEU A 20 14.77 1.12 -3.01
CA LEU A 20 14.44 1.06 -4.42
C LEU A 20 13.11 0.35 -4.66
N GLN A 21 12.24 0.98 -5.45
CA GLN A 21 11.15 0.27 -6.11
C GLN A 21 11.64 -0.34 -7.42
N ASN A 22 11.71 -1.67 -7.51
CA ASN A 22 12.06 -2.39 -8.73
C ASN A 22 11.32 -3.74 -8.85
N GLY A 23 11.66 -4.54 -9.86
CA GLY A 23 10.89 -5.73 -10.22
C GLY A 23 10.04 -5.48 -11.47
N ALA A 24 10.65 -4.86 -12.48
CA ALA A 24 10.09 -4.35 -13.73
C ALA A 24 9.03 -3.24 -13.61
N VAL A 25 8.30 -3.15 -12.50
CA VAL A 25 7.34 -2.07 -12.21
C VAL A 25 6.40 -1.87 -13.41
N SER A 26 6.20 -0.64 -13.91
CA SER A 26 5.32 -0.32 -15.06
C SER A 26 5.79 -0.93 -16.37
N CYS A 27 7.02 -1.41 -16.44
CA CYS A 27 7.57 -2.10 -17.60
C CYS A 27 7.42 -3.64 -17.50
N ILE A 28 6.63 -4.17 -16.56
CA ILE A 28 6.42 -5.62 -16.40
C ILE A 28 5.91 -6.31 -17.67
N GLY A 29 5.13 -5.62 -18.51
CA GLY A 29 4.73 -6.13 -19.82
C GLY A 29 5.92 -6.44 -20.75
N MET A 30 7.02 -5.68 -20.63
CA MET A 30 8.26 -5.91 -21.37
C MET A 30 8.99 -7.14 -20.83
N THR A 31 9.24 -7.18 -19.52
CA THR A 31 10.00 -8.26 -18.91
C THR A 31 9.23 -9.57 -18.98
N GLY A 32 7.92 -9.55 -18.72
CA GLY A 32 7.03 -10.70 -18.81
C GLY A 32 6.80 -11.24 -20.23
N ALA A 33 7.19 -10.51 -21.28
CA ALA A 33 7.06 -10.96 -22.67
C ALA A 33 8.18 -11.91 -23.13
N VAL A 34 9.32 -11.93 -22.44
CA VAL A 34 10.51 -12.69 -22.86
C VAL A 34 10.77 -13.93 -22.00
N PRO A 35 11.48 -14.96 -22.51
CA PRO A 35 11.85 -16.14 -21.74
C PRO A 35 12.60 -15.78 -20.46
N SER A 36 12.29 -16.46 -19.36
CA SER A 36 12.88 -16.20 -18.03
C SER A 36 12.61 -14.79 -17.48
N GLY A 37 11.68 -14.05 -18.07
CA GLY A 37 11.32 -12.68 -17.66
C GLY A 37 10.93 -12.57 -16.20
N ILE A 38 9.97 -13.36 -15.75
CA ILE A 38 9.51 -13.33 -14.35
C ILE A 38 10.61 -13.77 -13.38
N ARG A 39 11.49 -14.68 -13.79
CA ARG A 39 12.69 -15.00 -13.01
C ARG A 39 13.66 -13.82 -12.95
N ALA A 40 13.80 -13.04 -14.02
CA ALA A 40 14.63 -11.84 -14.04
C ALA A 40 14.07 -10.75 -13.10
N VAL A 41 12.75 -10.61 -13.01
CA VAL A 41 12.06 -9.74 -12.03
C VAL A 41 12.43 -10.11 -10.60
N LEU A 42 12.41 -11.39 -10.24
CA LEU A 42 12.88 -11.84 -8.92
C LEU A 42 14.38 -11.54 -8.73
N ALA A 43 15.19 -11.76 -9.78
CA ALA A 43 16.63 -11.55 -9.69
C ALA A 43 17.00 -10.08 -9.46
N GLU A 44 16.32 -9.11 -10.07
CA GLU A 44 16.57 -7.69 -9.81
C GLU A 44 16.16 -7.25 -8.40
N ASN A 45 15.06 -7.78 -7.85
CA ASN A 45 14.72 -7.56 -6.44
C ASN A 45 15.82 -8.10 -5.53
N LEU A 46 16.30 -9.33 -5.78
CA LEU A 46 17.39 -9.93 -5.01
C LEU A 46 18.70 -9.14 -5.12
N ILE A 47 19.03 -8.60 -6.31
CA ILE A 47 20.22 -7.76 -6.49
C ILE A 47 20.12 -6.49 -5.64
N ALA A 48 18.94 -5.88 -5.54
CA ALA A 48 18.73 -4.71 -4.70
C ALA A 48 18.85 -5.07 -3.20
N SER A 49 18.17 -6.12 -2.74
CA SER A 49 18.23 -6.55 -1.34
C SER A 49 19.65 -6.97 -0.92
N MET A 50 20.39 -7.71 -1.76
CA MET A 50 21.76 -8.13 -1.44
C MET A 50 22.76 -6.96 -1.47
N LEU A 51 22.38 -5.82 -2.06
CA LEU A 51 23.11 -4.56 -1.98
C LEU A 51 22.68 -3.70 -0.79
N ASP A 52 21.92 -4.26 0.16
CA ASP A 52 21.54 -3.60 1.40
C ASP A 52 20.75 -2.31 1.10
N LEU A 53 19.74 -2.46 0.25
CA LEU A 53 18.71 -1.46 -0.03
C LEU A 53 17.38 -2.03 0.43
N GLU A 54 16.50 -1.17 0.93
CA GLU A 54 15.06 -1.46 1.02
C GLU A 54 14.55 -1.78 -0.39
N VAL A 55 13.68 -2.79 -0.50
CA VAL A 55 13.10 -3.21 -1.77
C VAL A 55 11.57 -3.21 -1.70
N ALA A 56 10.99 -2.22 -2.39
CA ALA A 56 9.57 -2.24 -2.72
C ALA A 56 9.39 -3.01 -4.05
N SER A 57 8.97 -4.28 -3.95
CA SER A 57 9.27 -5.29 -4.98
C SER A 57 8.25 -5.41 -6.12
N ALA A 58 7.73 -4.28 -6.60
CA ALA A 58 6.74 -4.22 -7.67
C ALA A 58 5.45 -4.96 -7.31
N ASN A 59 5.11 -6.01 -8.07
CA ASN A 59 3.77 -6.63 -8.06
C ASN A 59 2.62 -5.62 -8.26
N ASP A 60 2.95 -4.45 -8.78
CA ASP A 60 2.12 -3.26 -8.75
C ASP A 60 1.47 -2.92 -10.09
N GLN A 61 1.68 -3.76 -11.10
CA GLN A 61 1.36 -3.47 -12.50
C GLN A 61 0.87 -4.71 -13.25
N THR A 62 -0.16 -4.54 -14.08
CA THR A 62 -0.72 -5.61 -14.91
C THR A 62 0.26 -6.06 -16.00
N PHE A 63 0.31 -7.37 -16.27
CA PHE A 63 1.08 -7.93 -17.40
C PHE A 63 0.44 -9.15 -18.05
N SER A 64 -0.63 -9.68 -17.47
CA SER A 64 -1.28 -10.89 -17.94
C SER A 64 -2.78 -10.85 -17.67
N HIS A 65 -3.54 -11.42 -18.61
CA HIS A 65 -4.96 -11.71 -18.47
C HIS A 65 -5.25 -13.03 -17.73
N SER A 66 -4.21 -13.75 -17.29
CA SER A 66 -4.35 -15.05 -16.63
C SER A 66 -4.05 -14.93 -15.15
N ASP A 67 -5.02 -15.30 -14.32
CA ASP A 67 -4.85 -15.35 -12.86
C ASP A 67 -3.70 -16.26 -12.44
N ILE A 68 -3.60 -17.43 -13.07
CA ILE A 68 -2.49 -18.37 -12.85
C ILE A 68 -1.13 -17.69 -13.06
N ARG A 69 -0.99 -16.91 -14.14
CA ARG A 69 0.28 -16.30 -14.51
C ARG A 69 0.65 -15.13 -13.60
N ARG A 70 -0.33 -14.27 -13.23
CA ARG A 70 -0.10 -13.15 -12.32
C ARG A 70 0.16 -13.60 -10.88
N THR A 71 -0.50 -14.67 -10.43
CA THR A 71 -0.24 -15.29 -9.12
C THR A 71 1.17 -15.90 -9.06
N ALA A 72 1.58 -16.65 -10.09
CA ALA A 72 2.94 -17.20 -10.14
C ALA A 72 4.01 -16.11 -10.11
N ARG A 73 3.76 -14.94 -10.73
CA ARG A 73 4.65 -13.78 -10.64
C ARG A 73 4.72 -13.23 -9.21
N THR A 74 3.58 -13.00 -8.55
CA THR A 74 3.53 -12.47 -7.17
C THR A 74 4.21 -13.37 -6.16
N LEU A 75 3.99 -14.69 -6.26
CA LEU A 75 4.56 -15.66 -5.32
C LEU A 75 6.09 -15.64 -5.28
N MET A 76 6.75 -15.11 -6.31
CA MET A 76 8.21 -14.93 -6.30
C MET A 76 8.69 -14.00 -5.18
N GLN A 77 7.91 -12.98 -4.82
CA GLN A 77 8.23 -12.04 -3.74
C GLN A 77 7.42 -12.31 -2.47
N MET A 78 6.16 -12.74 -2.60
CA MET A 78 5.29 -13.02 -1.45
C MET A 78 5.84 -14.14 -0.57
N LEU A 79 6.31 -15.25 -1.17
CA LEU A 79 6.81 -16.40 -0.42
C LEU A 79 8.04 -16.09 0.44
N PRO A 80 9.12 -15.47 -0.10
CA PRO A 80 10.28 -15.13 0.71
C PRO A 80 10.06 -13.90 1.61
N GLY A 81 9.14 -13.00 1.24
CA GLY A 81 9.01 -11.69 1.83
C GLY A 81 10.05 -10.69 1.29
N THR A 82 9.62 -9.45 1.12
CA THR A 82 10.46 -8.27 0.85
C THR A 82 9.98 -7.14 1.76
N ASP A 83 10.70 -6.02 1.82
CA ASP A 83 10.31 -4.88 2.66
C ASP A 83 8.89 -4.39 2.33
N PHE A 84 8.57 -4.34 1.02
CA PHE A 84 7.19 -4.26 0.55
C PHE A 84 6.95 -5.30 -0.55
N ILE A 85 6.21 -6.37 -0.23
CA ILE A 85 5.82 -7.45 -1.16
C ILE A 85 5.17 -6.86 -2.42
N PHE A 86 4.30 -5.88 -2.22
CA PHE A 86 3.74 -5.04 -3.26
C PHE A 86 4.18 -3.60 -3.05
N SER A 87 4.77 -2.98 -4.07
CA SER A 87 4.99 -1.54 -4.11
C SER A 87 3.79 -0.77 -4.71
N GLY A 88 2.62 -1.41 -4.74
CA GLY A 88 1.41 -0.85 -5.33
C GLY A 88 0.32 -1.88 -5.58
N TYR A 89 -0.04 -2.67 -4.57
CA TYR A 89 -1.27 -3.46 -4.60
C TYR A 89 -2.43 -2.49 -4.82
N SER A 90 -3.29 -2.72 -5.81
CA SER A 90 -4.38 -1.77 -6.07
C SER A 90 -5.45 -1.88 -4.99
N ALA A 91 -5.57 -0.88 -4.13
CA ALA A 91 -6.63 -0.81 -3.12
C ALA A 91 -8.00 -0.35 -3.67
N VAL A 92 -8.09 -0.24 -5.00
CA VAL A 92 -9.29 0.04 -5.79
C VAL A 92 -9.38 -1.01 -6.90
N PRO A 93 -10.57 -1.29 -7.47
CA PRO A 93 -10.66 -2.15 -8.64
C PRO A 93 -9.79 -1.61 -9.78
N ASN A 94 -9.20 -2.48 -10.58
CA ASN A 94 -8.22 -2.10 -11.60
C ASN A 94 -8.75 -1.13 -12.66
N TYR A 95 -10.06 -1.02 -12.85
CA TYR A 95 -10.64 -0.02 -13.74
C TYR A 95 -10.44 1.43 -13.23
N ASP A 96 -10.19 1.63 -11.93
CA ASP A 96 -9.87 2.91 -11.30
C ASP A 96 -8.38 3.10 -11.04
N ASN A 97 -7.58 2.07 -11.28
CA ASN A 97 -6.15 2.16 -11.05
C ASN A 97 -5.50 3.02 -12.13
N MET A 98 -5.16 4.26 -11.75
CA MET A 98 -4.55 5.25 -12.64
C MET A 98 -3.11 4.91 -13.08
N PHE A 99 -2.53 3.82 -12.56
CA PHE A 99 -1.28 3.25 -13.06
C PHE A 99 -1.54 2.12 -14.08
N ALA A 100 -2.68 2.14 -14.79
CA ALA A 100 -3.07 1.15 -15.79
C ALA A 100 -3.25 -0.28 -15.23
N GLY A 101 -3.71 -0.37 -13.97
CA GLY A 101 -3.97 -1.62 -13.29
C GLY A 101 -2.74 -2.21 -12.59
N SER A 102 -2.96 -2.75 -11.40
CA SER A 102 -1.97 -3.52 -10.64
C SER A 102 -2.07 -5.03 -10.89
N ASN A 103 -1.04 -5.77 -10.49
CA ASN A 103 -1.02 -7.23 -10.66
C ASN A 103 -2.07 -7.93 -9.77
N PHE A 104 -2.38 -7.33 -8.62
CA PHE A 104 -3.51 -7.68 -7.76
C PHE A 104 -4.30 -6.41 -7.42
N ASP A 105 -5.62 -6.52 -7.31
CA ASP A 105 -6.49 -5.41 -6.98
C ASP A 105 -7.50 -5.70 -5.86
N ALA A 106 -8.42 -4.77 -5.64
CA ALA A 106 -9.40 -4.86 -4.56
C ALA A 106 -10.30 -6.10 -4.66
N GLU A 107 -10.48 -6.68 -5.86
CA GLU A 107 -11.26 -7.89 -6.05
C GLU A 107 -10.48 -9.16 -5.66
N ASP A 108 -9.16 -9.06 -5.51
CA ASP A 108 -8.28 -10.15 -5.09
C ASP A 108 -8.02 -10.21 -3.57
N PHE A 109 -8.59 -9.28 -2.78
CA PHE A 109 -8.27 -9.19 -1.34
C PHE A 109 -8.55 -10.48 -0.56
N ASP A 110 -9.67 -11.15 -0.87
CA ASP A 110 -10.06 -12.39 -0.21
C ASP A 110 -9.12 -13.55 -0.59
N ASP A 111 -8.81 -13.69 -1.89
CA ASP A 111 -7.82 -14.66 -2.37
C ASP A 111 -6.45 -14.44 -1.72
N TYR A 112 -6.02 -13.19 -1.59
CA TYR A 112 -4.75 -12.87 -0.95
C TYR A 112 -4.72 -13.23 0.54
N ASN A 113 -5.83 -13.04 1.27
CA ASN A 113 -5.97 -13.49 2.65
C ASN A 113 -5.97 -15.02 2.76
N ILE A 114 -6.64 -15.71 1.84
CA ILE A 114 -6.65 -17.18 1.78
C ILE A 114 -5.24 -17.73 1.50
N LEU A 115 -4.49 -17.13 0.56
CA LEU A 115 -3.11 -17.53 0.26
C LEU A 115 -2.19 -17.41 1.48
N GLN A 116 -2.30 -16.31 2.24
CA GLN A 116 -1.55 -16.13 3.49
C GLN A 116 -1.84 -17.26 4.48
N ARG A 117 -3.12 -17.60 4.65
CA ARG A 117 -3.59 -18.68 5.53
C ARG A 117 -3.14 -20.06 5.07
N ASP A 118 -3.20 -20.35 3.77
CA ASP A 118 -2.89 -21.68 3.24
C ASP A 118 -1.38 -21.98 3.29
N LEU A 119 -0.55 -20.97 3.05
CA LEU A 119 0.89 -21.12 2.95
C LEU A 119 1.62 -20.83 4.28
N MET A 120 0.90 -20.35 5.30
CA MET A 120 1.47 -19.80 6.53
C MET A 120 2.55 -18.75 6.20
N VAL A 121 2.19 -17.84 5.30
CA VAL A 121 3.02 -16.73 4.83
C VAL A 121 2.37 -15.43 5.25
N ASP A 122 3.13 -14.52 5.83
CA ASP A 122 2.66 -13.17 6.10
C ASP A 122 2.79 -12.33 4.83
N GLY A 123 1.64 -12.01 4.23
CA GLY A 123 1.55 -11.19 3.03
C GLY A 123 1.41 -9.70 3.32
N GLY A 124 1.46 -9.29 4.59
CA GLY A 124 1.32 -7.89 5.04
C GLY A 124 -0.11 -7.36 5.07
N LEU A 125 -1.14 -8.19 4.79
CA LEU A 125 -2.54 -7.80 4.82
C LEU A 125 -3.34 -8.66 5.80
N ARG A 126 -4.54 -8.20 6.17
CA ARG A 126 -5.42 -8.91 7.11
C ARG A 126 -6.86 -8.93 6.58
N PRO A 127 -7.66 -9.95 6.95
CA PRO A 127 -9.10 -9.89 6.73
C PRO A 127 -9.70 -8.73 7.53
N VAL A 128 -10.69 -8.08 6.95
CA VAL A 128 -11.48 -7.02 7.59
C VAL A 128 -12.96 -7.32 7.41
N THR A 129 -13.77 -6.86 8.37
CA THR A 129 -15.23 -6.97 8.28
C THR A 129 -15.80 -5.85 7.41
N GLU A 130 -16.95 -6.11 6.80
CA GLU A 130 -17.68 -5.09 6.04
C GLU A 130 -18.07 -3.91 6.96
N GLU A 131 -18.53 -4.19 8.19
CA GLU A 131 -18.94 -3.17 9.16
C GLU A 131 -17.80 -2.21 9.52
N GLU A 132 -16.60 -2.73 9.85
CA GLU A 132 -15.46 -1.86 10.17
C GLU A 132 -14.99 -1.07 8.93
N THR A 133 -15.12 -1.66 7.74
CA THR A 133 -14.74 -1.04 6.46
C THR A 133 -15.69 0.10 6.11
N ILE A 134 -17.00 -0.09 6.24
CA ILE A 134 -18.01 0.97 6.08
C ILE A 134 -17.73 2.10 7.07
N ALA A 135 -17.50 1.77 8.35
CA ALA A 135 -17.28 2.77 9.38
C ALA A 135 -16.01 3.62 9.11
N ILE A 136 -14.89 2.98 8.72
CA ILE A 136 -13.65 3.72 8.46
C ILE A 136 -13.72 4.55 7.18
N ARG A 137 -14.37 4.04 6.12
CA ARG A 137 -14.59 4.77 4.87
C ARG A 137 -15.48 5.98 5.09
N ASN A 138 -16.57 5.83 5.84
CA ASN A 138 -17.46 6.93 6.17
C ASN A 138 -16.75 8.00 7.01
N LYS A 139 -15.97 7.59 8.01
CA LYS A 139 -15.16 8.52 8.82
C LYS A 139 -14.16 9.28 7.94
N ALA A 140 -13.47 8.60 7.03
CA ALA A 140 -12.55 9.23 6.08
C ALA A 140 -13.26 10.20 5.13
N ALA A 141 -14.42 9.82 4.59
CA ALA A 141 -15.24 10.65 3.70
C ALA A 141 -15.73 11.93 4.40
N ARG A 142 -16.18 11.83 5.67
CA ARG A 142 -16.56 13.00 6.48
C ARG A 142 -15.35 13.87 6.85
N ALA A 143 -14.18 13.26 7.10
CA ALA A 143 -12.96 14.00 7.40
C ALA A 143 -12.48 14.82 6.18
N ILE A 144 -12.46 14.24 4.98
CA ILE A 144 -12.09 14.97 3.76
C ILE A 144 -13.13 16.04 3.41
N GLN A 145 -14.43 15.76 3.61
CA GLN A 145 -15.49 16.76 3.49
C GLN A 145 -15.23 17.96 4.41
N ALA A 146 -14.87 17.71 5.67
CA ALA A 146 -14.58 18.76 6.63
C ALA A 146 -13.35 19.57 6.23
N VAL A 147 -12.27 18.91 5.77
CA VAL A 147 -11.07 19.60 5.25
C VAL A 147 -11.43 20.51 4.08
N PHE A 148 -12.22 20.02 3.12
CA PHE A 148 -12.63 20.83 1.96
C PHE A 148 -13.45 22.05 2.40
N ARG A 149 -14.38 21.89 3.35
CA ARG A 149 -15.15 22.99 3.91
C ARG A 149 -14.25 24.03 4.59
N GLU A 150 -13.40 23.62 5.53
CA GLU A 150 -12.57 24.55 6.30
C GLU A 150 -11.53 25.27 5.42
N LEU A 151 -11.03 24.61 4.37
CA LEU A 151 -10.08 25.21 3.42
C LEU A 151 -10.75 25.95 2.26
N SER A 152 -12.08 26.07 2.29
CA SER A 152 -12.89 26.72 1.24
C SER A 152 -12.60 26.15 -0.16
N LEU A 153 -12.53 24.82 -0.25
CA LEU A 153 -12.44 24.05 -1.49
C LEU A 153 -13.85 23.68 -1.99
N PRO A 154 -14.02 23.21 -3.25
CA PRO A 154 -15.31 22.93 -3.83
C PRO A 154 -16.06 21.87 -3.03
N LEU A 155 -17.31 22.15 -2.67
CA LEU A 155 -18.09 21.38 -1.72
C LEU A 155 -18.03 19.86 -2.00
N ILE A 156 -17.83 19.08 -0.93
CA ILE A 156 -18.13 17.65 -0.92
C ILE A 156 -19.50 17.48 -0.25
N SER A 157 -20.48 17.01 -1.01
CA SER A 157 -21.85 16.81 -0.55
C SER A 157 -21.98 15.57 0.35
N ASP A 158 -23.06 15.50 1.13
CA ASP A 158 -23.38 14.30 1.91
C ASP A 158 -23.69 13.09 1.00
N GLU A 159 -24.17 13.34 -0.23
CA GLU A 159 -24.36 12.31 -1.25
C GLU A 159 -23.02 11.68 -1.66
N GLU A 160 -21.97 12.48 -1.85
CA GLU A 160 -20.63 11.98 -2.13
C GLU A 160 -20.03 11.23 -0.93
N VAL A 161 -20.29 11.70 0.30
CA VAL A 161 -19.85 11.02 1.52
C VAL A 161 -20.49 9.64 1.64
N GLU A 162 -21.80 9.55 1.41
CA GLU A 162 -22.53 8.28 1.47
C GLU A 162 -22.10 7.36 0.32
N ALA A 163 -21.98 7.88 -0.90
CA ALA A 163 -21.48 7.11 -2.03
C ALA A 163 -20.08 6.53 -1.77
N ALA A 164 -19.12 7.36 -1.33
CA ALA A 164 -17.78 6.91 -1.00
C ALA A 164 -17.75 5.86 0.12
N THR A 165 -18.73 5.88 1.02
CA THR A 165 -18.83 4.92 2.13
C THR A 165 -19.03 3.50 1.60
N TYR A 166 -19.89 3.31 0.59
CA TYR A 166 -20.27 1.98 0.08
C TYR A 166 -19.73 1.66 -1.31
N ALA A 167 -19.12 2.62 -1.99
CA ALA A 167 -18.60 2.45 -3.34
C ALA A 167 -17.52 1.35 -3.42
N HIS A 168 -17.61 0.53 -4.46
CA HIS A 168 -16.49 -0.31 -4.90
C HIS A 168 -15.44 0.53 -5.64
N GLY A 169 -15.90 1.45 -6.49
CA GLY A 169 -15.04 2.38 -7.21
C GLY A 169 -15.79 3.58 -7.79
N SER A 170 -15.16 4.30 -8.73
CA SER A 170 -15.64 5.58 -9.27
C SER A 170 -16.97 5.48 -10.02
N LYS A 171 -17.36 4.28 -10.47
CA LYS A 171 -18.68 4.05 -11.09
C LYS A 171 -19.84 4.26 -10.12
N ASP A 172 -19.58 4.13 -8.82
CA ASP A 172 -20.54 4.33 -7.75
C ASP A 172 -20.48 5.76 -7.18
N MET A 173 -19.60 6.62 -7.70
CA MET A 173 -19.38 7.98 -7.22
C MET A 173 -20.13 9.01 -8.07
N PRO A 174 -20.78 10.01 -7.45
CA PRO A 174 -21.32 11.17 -8.16
C PRO A 174 -20.23 11.91 -8.94
N ALA A 175 -20.58 12.42 -10.11
CA ALA A 175 -19.65 13.23 -10.90
C ALA A 175 -19.40 14.58 -10.24
N ARG A 176 -18.13 14.97 -10.13
CA ARG A 176 -17.71 16.29 -9.65
C ARG A 176 -17.45 17.27 -10.80
N ASN A 177 -17.51 18.56 -10.49
CA ASN A 177 -17.13 19.62 -11.42
C ASN A 177 -15.60 19.72 -11.51
N VAL A 178 -15.02 18.96 -12.44
CA VAL A 178 -13.56 18.87 -12.62
C VAL A 178 -12.91 20.24 -12.86
N VAL A 179 -13.58 21.15 -13.59
CA VAL A 179 -13.03 22.49 -13.87
C VAL A 179 -12.92 23.31 -12.59
N GLU A 180 -13.90 23.20 -11.71
CA GLU A 180 -13.91 23.90 -10.42
C GLU A 180 -12.87 23.32 -9.46
N ASP A 181 -12.72 22.00 -9.40
CA ASP A 181 -11.66 21.34 -8.63
C ASP A 181 -10.26 21.73 -9.12
N LEU A 182 -10.05 21.82 -10.44
CA LEU A 182 -8.78 22.26 -11.03
C LEU A 182 -8.47 23.73 -10.73
N ALA A 183 -9.47 24.61 -10.76
CA ALA A 183 -9.30 26.01 -10.38
C ALA A 183 -8.99 26.13 -8.87
N ALA A 184 -9.65 25.33 -8.03
CA ALA A 184 -9.45 25.35 -6.60
C ALA A 184 -8.07 24.84 -6.18
N VAL A 185 -7.55 23.78 -6.80
CA VAL A 185 -6.18 23.32 -6.50
C VAL A 185 -5.14 24.35 -6.94
N GLU A 186 -5.33 25.04 -8.07
CA GLU A 186 -4.44 26.13 -8.49
C GLU A 186 -4.41 27.25 -7.44
N GLU A 187 -5.57 27.67 -6.94
CA GLU A 187 -5.68 28.71 -5.92
C GLU A 187 -5.13 28.23 -4.56
N MET A 188 -5.42 26.99 -4.16
CA MET A 188 -4.90 26.36 -2.95
C MET A 188 -3.37 26.40 -2.91
N MET A 189 -2.73 26.12 -4.05
CA MET A 189 -1.28 26.20 -4.20
C MET A 189 -0.76 27.64 -4.12
N LYS A 190 -1.47 28.62 -4.71
CA LYS A 190 -1.11 30.06 -4.58
C LYS A 190 -1.19 30.56 -3.13
N ARG A 191 -2.13 30.04 -2.35
CA ARG A 191 -2.25 30.31 -0.90
C ARG A 191 -1.16 29.60 -0.07
N ASN A 192 -0.31 28.78 -0.68
CA ASN A 192 0.72 27.98 -0.02
C ASN A 192 0.17 27.12 1.13
N ILE A 193 -0.99 26.50 0.92
CA ILE A 193 -1.56 25.56 1.89
C ILE A 193 -0.57 24.41 2.12
N THR A 194 -0.33 24.11 3.39
CA THR A 194 0.61 23.10 3.87
C THR A 194 -0.11 21.98 4.62
N GLY A 195 0.63 20.93 5.00
CA GLY A 195 0.11 19.90 5.89
C GLY A 195 -0.40 20.44 7.24
N LEU A 196 0.15 21.55 7.74
CA LEU A 196 -0.31 22.15 9.00
C LEU A 196 -1.68 22.80 8.87
N ASP A 197 -2.02 23.34 7.71
CA ASP A 197 -3.36 23.86 7.43
C ASP A 197 -4.39 22.72 7.40
N ILE A 198 -4.01 21.54 6.90
CA ILE A 198 -4.85 20.33 6.97
C ILE A 198 -5.07 19.90 8.42
N VAL A 199 -4.02 19.90 9.25
CA VAL A 199 -4.11 19.62 10.69
C VAL A 199 -5.07 20.59 11.36
N GLY A 200 -4.94 21.90 11.09
CA GLY A 200 -5.84 22.92 11.61
C GLY A 200 -7.29 22.72 11.18
N ALA A 201 -7.52 22.43 9.90
CA ALA A 201 -8.84 22.15 9.34
C ALA A 201 -9.52 20.95 10.04
N LEU A 202 -8.81 19.85 10.25
CA LEU A 202 -9.33 18.68 10.95
C LEU A 202 -9.60 18.95 12.43
N SER A 203 -8.69 19.65 13.11
CA SER A 203 -8.83 19.99 14.53
C SER A 203 -10.06 20.87 14.78
N CYS A 204 -10.24 21.93 13.98
CA CYS A 204 -11.39 22.84 14.08
C CYS A 204 -12.74 22.18 13.73
N SER A 205 -12.72 21.04 13.03
CA SER A 205 -13.93 20.32 12.59
C SER A 205 -14.24 19.07 13.41
N GLY A 206 -13.57 18.88 14.55
CA GLY A 206 -13.85 17.80 15.49
C GLY A 206 -13.16 16.47 15.18
N PHE A 207 -12.25 16.44 14.19
CA PHE A 207 -11.43 15.28 13.84
C PHE A 207 -10.04 15.36 14.49
N GLU A 208 -10.01 15.62 15.80
CA GLU A 208 -8.76 15.87 16.56
C GLU A 208 -7.80 14.67 16.51
N ASP A 209 -8.33 13.45 16.50
CA ASP A 209 -7.53 12.24 16.37
C ASP A 209 -6.83 12.16 15.00
N ILE A 210 -7.53 12.48 13.92
CA ILE A 210 -6.97 12.51 12.57
C ILE A 210 -5.99 13.67 12.41
N ALA A 211 -6.32 14.85 12.97
CA ALA A 211 -5.43 16.00 13.01
C ALA A 211 -4.09 15.65 13.67
N SER A 212 -4.15 15.00 14.84
CA SER A 212 -2.97 14.50 15.56
C SER A 212 -2.18 13.48 14.74
N ASN A 213 -2.87 12.57 14.06
CA ASN A 213 -2.21 11.57 13.19
C ASN A 213 -1.41 12.23 12.06
N ILE A 214 -2.00 13.19 11.34
CA ILE A 214 -1.30 13.93 10.28
C ILE A 214 -0.13 14.74 10.87
N LEU A 215 -0.33 15.36 12.03
CA LEU A 215 0.75 16.07 12.71
C LEU A 215 1.90 15.13 13.08
N ASN A 216 1.62 13.93 13.56
CA ASN A 216 2.65 12.92 13.87
C ASN A 216 3.37 12.42 12.62
N MET A 217 2.68 12.29 11.48
CA MET A 217 3.34 12.04 10.19
C MET A 217 4.30 13.18 9.80
N LEU A 218 3.89 14.44 10.00
CA LEU A 218 4.75 15.59 9.71
C LEU A 218 5.95 15.64 10.67
N ARG A 219 5.78 15.24 11.93
CA ARG A 219 6.85 15.19 12.94
C ARG A 219 7.97 14.20 12.59
N GLN A 220 7.72 13.19 11.76
CA GLN A 220 8.77 12.29 11.27
C GLN A 220 9.87 13.02 10.50
N ARG A 221 9.54 14.17 9.88
CA ARG A 221 10.52 15.03 9.21
C ARG A 221 11.45 15.77 10.18
N VAL A 222 11.04 15.88 11.45
CA VAL A 222 11.84 16.51 12.52
C VAL A 222 12.81 15.50 13.13
N THR A 223 12.38 14.26 13.34
CA THR A 223 13.24 13.21 13.91
C THR A 223 14.19 12.64 12.85
N GLY A 224 13.69 12.46 11.62
CA GLY A 224 14.45 11.84 10.54
C GLY A 224 14.64 10.33 10.69
N ASP A 225 14.01 9.71 11.68
CA ASP A 225 14.16 8.27 11.95
C ASP A 225 13.62 7.44 10.78
N TYR A 226 12.51 7.86 10.18
CA TYR A 226 11.91 7.19 9.02
C TYR A 226 12.68 7.37 7.70
N LEU A 227 13.86 8.03 7.74
CA LEU A 227 14.76 8.13 6.58
C LEU A 227 15.70 6.92 6.48
N GLN A 228 15.72 6.05 7.48
CA GLN A 228 16.51 4.84 7.49
C GLN A 228 15.92 3.77 6.56
N THR A 229 16.75 2.80 6.21
CA THR A 229 16.40 1.68 5.34
C THR A 229 15.17 0.93 5.84
N SER A 230 14.18 0.72 4.96
CA SER A 230 12.98 -0.07 5.22
C SER A 230 12.05 0.49 6.28
N ALA A 231 12.10 1.82 6.50
CA ALA A 231 11.35 2.44 7.58
C ALA A 231 9.85 2.58 7.26
N ILE A 232 9.04 1.96 8.13
CA ILE A 232 7.61 2.18 8.27
C ILE A 232 7.30 2.71 9.68
N LEU A 233 6.03 2.97 9.96
CA LEU A 233 5.56 3.44 11.26
C LEU A 233 4.52 2.46 11.79
N ASP A 234 4.59 2.19 13.09
CA ASP A 234 3.51 1.51 13.79
C ASP A 234 2.33 2.45 14.08
N ARG A 235 1.33 1.95 14.82
CA ARG A 235 0.12 2.74 15.16
C ARG A 235 0.42 3.92 16.08
N GLN A 236 1.55 3.91 16.78
CA GLN A 236 2.00 4.94 17.71
C GLN A 236 2.91 5.98 17.03
N PHE A 237 3.19 5.82 15.73
CA PHE A 237 4.15 6.61 14.96
C PHE A 237 5.60 6.38 15.37
N ASP A 238 5.89 5.25 16.02
CA ASP A 238 7.25 4.80 16.27
C ASP A 238 7.78 4.11 15.00
N VAL A 239 9.04 4.38 14.67
CA VAL A 239 9.66 3.85 13.46
C VAL A 239 10.00 2.37 13.64
N VAL A 240 9.63 1.56 12.65
CA VAL A 240 10.09 0.18 12.47
C VAL A 240 10.85 0.13 11.16
N SER A 241 12.15 -0.15 11.21
CA SER A 241 13.06 -0.09 10.06
C SER A 241 14.09 -1.20 10.15
N ALA A 242 14.88 -1.39 9.09
CA ALA A 242 15.98 -2.36 9.10
C ALA A 242 17.09 -2.05 10.13
N VAL A 243 17.04 -0.90 10.81
CA VAL A 243 17.98 -0.54 11.90
C VAL A 243 17.55 -1.14 13.24
N ASN A 244 16.25 -1.14 13.56
CA ASN A 244 15.72 -1.60 14.85
C ASN A 244 14.89 -2.89 14.75
N ASP A 245 14.53 -3.31 13.54
CA ASP A 245 13.91 -4.59 13.20
C ASP A 245 14.77 -5.30 12.15
N ILE A 246 16.00 -5.64 12.55
CA ILE A 246 17.01 -6.23 11.66
C ILE A 246 16.59 -7.65 11.28
N ASN A 247 16.49 -7.94 9.99
CA ASN A 247 16.33 -9.31 9.52
C ASN A 247 17.61 -10.13 9.81
N ASP A 248 17.49 -11.14 10.67
CA ASP A 248 18.61 -11.95 11.18
C ASP A 248 18.61 -13.41 10.67
N TYR A 249 17.98 -13.66 9.52
CA TYR A 249 17.83 -15.01 8.97
C TYR A 249 19.17 -15.74 8.78
N GLN A 250 19.27 -16.95 9.35
CA GLN A 250 20.38 -17.90 9.27
C GLN A 250 19.89 -19.34 8.98
N GLY A 251 18.67 -19.51 8.48
CA GLY A 251 18.06 -20.82 8.21
C GLY A 251 16.87 -21.15 9.14
N PRO A 252 16.37 -22.40 9.11
CA PRO A 252 15.24 -22.82 9.95
C PRO A 252 15.50 -22.55 11.44
N GLY A 253 14.49 -21.99 12.14
CA GLY A 253 14.60 -21.60 13.55
C GLY A 253 15.13 -20.19 13.80
N THR A 254 15.41 -19.42 12.74
CA THR A 254 15.87 -18.01 12.80
C THR A 254 15.06 -17.13 11.83
N GLY A 255 15.30 -15.82 11.85
CA GLY A 255 14.62 -14.83 11.02
C GLY A 255 13.17 -14.59 11.44
N TYR A 256 12.48 -13.76 10.65
CA TYR A 256 11.06 -13.52 10.82
C TYR A 256 10.25 -14.82 10.85
N ARG A 257 9.40 -14.94 11.88
CA ARG A 257 8.37 -15.96 12.01
C ARG A 257 7.10 -15.27 12.45
N ILE A 258 5.99 -15.65 11.82
CA ILE A 258 4.68 -15.11 12.13
C ILE A 258 4.42 -15.30 13.63
N SER A 259 4.17 -14.19 14.33
CA SER A 259 3.84 -14.24 15.76
C SER A 259 2.52 -15.00 15.97
N ALA A 260 2.30 -15.52 17.18
CA ALA A 260 1.07 -16.27 17.46
C ALA A 260 -0.19 -15.41 17.26
N GLU A 261 -0.13 -14.12 17.60
CA GLU A 261 -1.21 -13.16 17.39
C GLU A 261 -1.44 -12.88 15.90
N ARG A 262 -0.38 -12.55 15.15
CA ARG A 262 -0.48 -12.31 13.71
C ARG A 262 -0.99 -13.55 12.96
N TRP A 263 -0.57 -14.74 13.39
CA TRP A 263 -1.07 -15.98 12.82
C TRP A 263 -2.55 -16.24 13.13
N ALA A 264 -3.01 -15.86 14.33
CA ALA A 264 -4.43 -15.92 14.65
C ALA A 264 -5.25 -14.97 13.76
N GLU A 265 -4.74 -13.77 13.51
CA GLU A 265 -5.36 -12.78 12.61
C GLU A 265 -5.46 -13.30 11.17
N ILE A 266 -4.36 -13.84 10.61
CA ILE A 266 -4.34 -14.41 9.25
C ILE A 266 -5.36 -15.54 9.09
N LYS A 267 -5.55 -16.38 10.12
CA LYS A 267 -6.54 -17.48 10.08
C LYS A 267 -7.98 -17.01 10.21
N ASN A 268 -8.22 -15.85 10.81
CA ASN A 268 -9.55 -15.35 11.18
C ASN A 268 -10.27 -14.68 9.99
N ILE A 269 -10.41 -15.42 8.90
CA ILE A 269 -11.08 -14.96 7.66
C ILE A 269 -12.60 -15.10 7.83
N ALA A 270 -13.35 -14.06 7.47
CA ALA A 270 -14.81 -14.09 7.49
C ALA A 270 -15.36 -15.21 6.58
N GLY A 271 -16.40 -15.91 7.03
CA GLY A 271 -16.99 -17.02 6.28
C GLY A 271 -16.34 -18.39 6.53
N VAL A 272 -15.21 -18.48 7.25
CA VAL A 272 -14.67 -19.77 7.70
C VAL A 272 -15.61 -20.38 8.75
N VAL A 273 -16.28 -21.48 8.38
CA VAL A 273 -17.24 -22.15 9.26
C VAL A 273 -16.52 -23.04 10.27
N GLN A 274 -17.02 -23.05 11.51
CA GLN A 274 -16.54 -23.97 12.53
C GLN A 274 -16.99 -25.40 12.21
N PRO A 275 -16.09 -26.40 12.14
CA PRO A 275 -16.47 -27.76 11.75
C PRO A 275 -17.58 -28.37 12.62
N SER A 276 -17.62 -28.01 13.90
CA SER A 276 -18.62 -28.50 14.86
C SER A 276 -20.03 -27.91 14.68
N SER A 277 -20.20 -26.86 13.86
CA SER A 277 -21.50 -26.23 13.59
C SER A 277 -22.12 -26.66 12.27
N ILE A 278 -21.53 -27.63 11.56
CA ILE A 278 -22.09 -28.21 10.34
C ILE A 278 -23.01 -29.37 10.74
N GLU A 279 -24.31 -29.22 10.50
CA GLU A 279 -25.33 -30.26 10.64
C GLU A 279 -25.43 -31.15 9.38
#